data_AF-A0A7X8U884-F1
#
_entry.id   AF-A0A7X8U884-F1
#
_cell.length_a   1.000
_cell.length_b   1.000
_cell.length_c   1.000
_cell.angle_alpha   90.00
_cell.angle_beta   90.00
_cell.angle_gamma   90.00
#
_symmetry.space_group_name_H-M   'P 1'
#
loop_
_entity.id
_entity.type
_entity.pdbx_description
1 polymer ?
#
loop_
_entity_poly.entity_id
_entity_poly.type
_entity_poly.pdbx_seq_one_letter_code
_entity_poly.pdbx_strand_id
1 'polypeptide(L)' 'MENNNTNLAGRPRLPLEEKRKARSIKMSDQEWEKIQNQAAKKAVNVSKYIRETLLKGDS' A
#
# COMPACT_ATOMS: atom_id res chain seq x y z
N MET A 1 -18.76 -28.25 4.59
CA MET A 1 -17.54 -27.58 4.09
C MET A 1 -17.14 -26.58 5.16
N GLU A 2 -16.13 -26.91 5.95
CA GLU A 2 -15.70 -26.12 7.10
C GLU A 2 -14.84 -24.95 6.62
N ASN A 3 -15.35 -23.74 6.76
CA ASN A 3 -14.59 -22.54 6.43
C ASN A 3 -13.83 -22.10 7.69
N ASN A 4 -12.56 -22.52 7.77
CA ASN A 4 -11.65 -22.19 8.86
C ASN A 4 -11.56 -20.68 9.07
N ASN A 5 -12.24 -20.23 10.13
CA ASN A 5 -12.34 -18.86 10.58
C ASN A 5 -11.06 -18.47 11.34
N THR A 6 -9.98 -18.16 10.61
CA THR A 6 -8.80 -17.54 11.21
C THR A 6 -8.98 -16.03 11.16
N ASN A 7 -9.45 -15.50 12.29
CA ASN A 7 -9.67 -14.10 12.62
C ASN A 7 -8.35 -13.29 12.50
N LEU A 8 -8.09 -12.70 11.33
CA LEU A 8 -7.04 -11.69 11.16
C LEU A 8 -7.63 -10.34 11.53
N ALA A 9 -7.19 -9.78 12.66
CA ALA A 9 -7.73 -8.58 13.26
C ALA A 9 -7.94 -7.43 12.26
N GLY A 10 -9.17 -6.93 12.19
CA GLY A 10 -9.53 -5.58 11.71
C GLY A 10 -10.05 -5.44 10.28
N ARG A 11 -9.95 -6.44 9.37
CA ARG A 11 -10.54 -6.34 8.02
C ARG A 11 -11.02 -7.70 7.50
N PRO A 12 -12.29 -7.83 7.05
CA PRO A 12 -12.77 -9.02 6.39
C PRO A 12 -11.90 -9.41 5.19
N ARG A 13 -11.70 -10.72 5.01
CA ARG A 13 -11.04 -11.24 3.81
C ARG A 13 -11.91 -10.89 2.61
N LEU A 14 -11.31 -10.32 1.57
CA LEU A 14 -12.00 -10.16 0.29
C LEU A 14 -12.22 -11.54 -0.33
N PRO A 15 -13.33 -11.75 -1.07
CA PRO A 15 -13.51 -12.90 -1.95
C PRO A 15 -12.30 -13.08 -2.86
N LEU A 16 -11.99 -14.33 -3.26
CA LEU A 16 -10.77 -14.65 -4.01
C LEU A 16 -10.64 -13.86 -5.33
N GLU A 17 -11.79 -13.56 -5.96
CA GLU A 17 -11.89 -12.80 -7.20
C GLU A 17 -11.86 -11.28 -7.00
N GLU A 18 -11.97 -10.80 -5.77
CA GLU A 18 -12.08 -9.38 -5.46
C GLU A 18 -10.72 -8.77 -5.07
N LYS A 19 -10.28 -7.80 -5.87
CA LYS A 19 -9.12 -6.96 -5.54
C LYS A 19 -9.58 -5.71 -4.77
N ARG A 20 -8.75 -5.26 -3.81
CA ARG A 20 -8.98 -3.96 -3.15
C ARG A 20 -9.04 -2.84 -4.19
N LYS A 21 -10.03 -1.96 -4.07
CA LYS A 21 -10.13 -0.77 -4.91
C LYS A 21 -8.88 0.09 -4.74
N ALA A 22 -8.24 0.43 -5.85
CA ALA A 22 -7.15 1.39 -5.86
C ALA A 22 -7.69 2.77 -5.44
N ARG A 23 -6.94 3.49 -4.61
CA ARG A 23 -7.26 4.87 -4.23
C ARG A 23 -6.37 5.81 -5.02
N SER A 24 -6.98 6.77 -5.69
CA SER A 24 -6.24 7.84 -6.37
C SER A 24 -5.84 8.91 -5.36
N ILE A 25 -4.60 9.38 -5.46
CA ILE A 25 -4.07 10.46 -4.63
C ILE A 25 -3.61 11.54 -5.59
N LYS A 26 -4.04 12.78 -5.34
CA LYS A 26 -3.57 13.95 -6.08
C LYS A 26 -2.41 14.57 -5.29
N MET A 27 -1.41 15.03 -6.01
CA MET A 27 -0.28 15.79 -5.49
C MET A 27 0.23 16.70 -6.60
N SER A 28 1.00 17.72 -6.21
CA SER A 28 1.69 18.59 -7.16
C SER A 28 2.84 17.86 -7.85
N ASP A 29 3.29 18.40 -8.99
CA ASP A 29 4.44 17.86 -9.72
C ASP A 29 5.71 17.86 -8.86
N GLN A 30 5.90 18.89 -8.04
CA GLN A 30 7.04 19.00 -7.13
C GLN A 30 7.03 17.91 -6.05
N GLU A 31 5.85 17.58 -5.51
CA GLU A 31 5.71 16.48 -4.54
C GLU A 31 5.96 15.14 -5.22
N TRP A 32 5.46 14.96 -6.43
CA TRP A 32 5.66 13.74 -7.20
C TRP A 32 7.13 13.48 -7.52
N GLU A 33 7.85 14.49 -7.99
CA GLU A 33 9.28 14.41 -8.29
C GLU A 33 10.10 14.07 -7.03
N LYS A 34 9.77 14.68 -5.88
CA LYS A 34 10.43 14.36 -4.60
C LYS A 34 10.28 12.88 -4.24
N ILE A 35 9.08 12.32 -4.37
CA ILE A 35 8.82 10.90 -4.08
C ILE A 35 9.59 10.01 -5.06
N GLN A 36 9.60 10.34 -6.36
CA GLN A 36 10.37 9.59 -7.36
C GLN A 36 11.86 9.56 -7.03
N ASN A 37 12.44 10.72 -6.69
CA ASN A 37 13.84 10.85 -6.33
C ASN A 37 14.17 10.04 -5.06
N GLN A 38 13.28 10.04 -4.06
CA GLN A 38 13.46 9.25 -2.84
C GLN A 38 13.36 7.74 -3.09
N ALA A 39 12.44 7.31 -3.95
CA ALA A 39 12.32 5.91 -4.34
C ALA A 39 13.55 5.44 -5.13
N ALA A 40 14.04 6.27 -6.06
CA ALA A 40 15.25 6.00 -6.83
C ALA A 40 16.50 5.87 -5.94
N LYS A 41 16.67 6.77 -4.95
CA LYS A 41 17.75 6.69 -3.95
C LYS A 41 17.76 5.37 -3.16
N LYS A 42 16.59 4.76 -2.97
CA LYS A 42 16.43 3.48 -2.27
C LYS A 42 16.38 2.27 -3.21
N ALA A 43 16.57 2.47 -4.52
CA ALA A 43 16.47 1.44 -5.56
C ALA A 43 15.16 0.62 -5.48
N VAL A 44 14.04 1.27 -5.14
CA VAL A 44 12.71 0.66 -5.10
C VAL A 44 11.75 1.39 -6.00
N ASN A 45 10.69 0.69 -6.42
CA ASN A 45 9.57 1.33 -7.11
C ASN A 45 8.85 2.33 -6.17
N VAL A 46 8.37 3.43 -6.73
CA VAL A 46 7.57 4.47 -6.04
C VAL A 46 6.43 3.90 -5.20
N SER A 47 5.64 2.94 -5.71
CA SER A 47 4.53 2.35 -4.96
C SER A 47 5.01 1.57 -3.73
N LYS A 48 6.16 0.88 -3.85
CA LYS A 48 6.80 0.17 -2.74
C LYS A 48 7.32 1.17 -1.71
N TYR A 49 7.99 2.23 -2.17
CA TYR A 49 8.45 3.32 -1.31
C TYR A 49 7.31 3.94 -0.48
N ILE A 50 6.21 4.31 -1.12
CA ILE A 50 5.03 4.88 -0.43
C ILE A 50 4.50 3.91 0.61
N ARG A 51 4.35 2.62 0.26
CA ARG A 51 3.85 1.60 1.18
C ARG A 51 4.74 1.41 2.41
N GLU A 52 6.05 1.31 2.21
CA GLU A 52 7.00 1.12 3.31
C GLU A 52 7.04 2.34 4.23
N THR A 53 6.94 3.55 3.68
CA THR A 53 6.96 4.79 4.45
C THR A 53 5.70 4.93 5.31
N LEU A 54 4.53 4.58 4.76
CA LEU A 54 3.26 4.65 5.49
C LEU A 54 3.12 3.54 6.56
N LEU A 55 3.52 2.30 6.25
CA LEU A 55 3.37 1.18 7.19
C LEU A 55 4.36 1.22 8.35
N LYS A 56 5.53 1.86 8.18
CA LYS A 56 6.48 2.08 9.27
C LYS A 56 5.98 3.09 10.32
N GLY A 57 4.96 3.89 10.01
CA GLY A 57 4.37 4.85 10.95
C GLY A 57 3.44 4.23 11.99
N ASP A 58 3.05 2.96 11.83
CA ASP A 58 2.13 2.24 12.71
C ASP A 58 2.84 1.17 13.58
N SER A 59 4.14 1.34 13.86
CA SER A 59 4.96 0.41 14.68
C SER A 59 5.28 0.97 16.05
#